data_AF-A0A1I5NV69-F1
#
_entry.id   AF-A0A1I5NV69-F1
#
_cell.length_a   1.000
_cell.length_b   1.000
_cell.length_c   1.000
_cell.angle_alpha   90.00
_cell.angle_beta   90.00
_cell.angle_gamma   90.00
#
_symmetry.space_group_name_H-M   'P 1'
#
loop_
_entity.id
_entity.type
_entity.pdbx_description
1 polymer ?
#
loop_
_entity_poly.entity_id
_entity_poly.type
_entity_poly.pdbx_seq_one_letter_code
_entity_poly.pdbx_strand_id
1 'polypeptide(L)' 'MISQRDLLIRGSEKVIGHYELLLASAKSEHERELFQQRIERERRLIRDLQDGLDHRAA' A
#
# COMPACT_ATOMS: atom_id res chain seq x y z
N MET A 1 -19.41 3.45 12.27
CA MET A 1 -18.43 2.37 12.52
C MET A 1 -17.38 2.44 11.42
N ILE A 2 -16.09 2.44 11.75
CA ILE A 2 -15.03 2.32 10.74
C ILE A 2 -15.09 0.88 10.23
N SER A 3 -15.37 0.69 8.94
CA SER A 3 -15.38 -0.64 8.33
C SER A 3 -13.98 -1.23 8.37
N GLN A 4 -13.86 -2.55 8.53
CA GLN A 4 -12.57 -3.25 8.51
C GLN A 4 -11.73 -2.91 7.27
N ARG A 5 -12.37 -2.62 6.12
CA ARG A 5 -11.68 -2.12 4.91
C ARG A 5 -11.02 -0.77 5.11
N ASP A 6 -11.72 0.19 5.72
CA ASP A 6 -11.18 1.53 5.95
C ASP A 6 -9.95 1.47 6.89
N LEU A 7 -9.98 0.55 7.87
CA LEU A 7 -8.82 0.29 8.72
C LEU A 7 -7.63 -0.29 7.93
N LEU A 8 -7.89 -1.24 7.02
CA LEU A 8 -6.84 -1.84 6.18
C LEU A 8 -6.26 -0.84 5.17
N ILE A 9 -7.11 -0.03 4.54
CA ILE A 9 -6.69 1.03 3.61
C ILE A 9 -5.79 2.02 4.34
N ARG A 10 -6.22 2.56 5.49
CA ARG A 10 -5.40 3.47 6.30
C ARG A 10 -4.09 2.83 6.77
N GLY A 11 -4.13 1.54 7.08
CA GLY A 11 -2.94 0.75 7.41
C GLY A 11 -1.94 0.74 6.27
N SER A 12 -2.39 0.38 5.06
CA SER A 12 -1.55 0.38 3.86
C SER A 12 -1.07 1.77 3.46
N GLU A 13 -1.88 2.82 3.59
CA GLU A 13 -1.47 4.21 3.36
C GLU A 13 -0.33 4.63 4.29
N LYS A 14 -0.40 4.24 5.58
CA LYS A 14 0.68 4.49 6.54
C LYS A 14 1.98 3.79 6.15
N VAL A 15 1.87 2.54 5.68
CA VAL A 15 3.02 1.76 5.20
C VAL A 15 3.64 2.41 3.96
N ILE A 16 2.81 2.86 3.00
CA ILE A 16 3.27 3.59 1.81
C ILE A 16 4.04 4.86 2.22
N GLY A 17 3.47 5.70 3.08
CA GLY A 17 4.14 6.92 3.53
C GLY A 17 5.48 6.65 4.21
N HIS A 18 5.59 5.56 4.98
CA HIS A 18 6.87 5.14 5.56
C HIS A 18 7.91 4.78 4.49
N TYR A 19 7.52 4.00 3.49
CA TYR A 19 8.44 3.61 2.42
C TYR A 19 8.76 4.77 1.47
N GLU A 20 7.88 5.74 1.29
CA GLU A 20 8.18 6.96 0.53
C GLU A 20 9.25 7.82 1.23
N LEU A 21 9.22 7.91 2.57
CA LEU A 21 10.29 8.56 3.34
C LEU A 21 11.62 7.81 3.23
N LEU A 22 11.60 6.47 3.28
CA LEU A 22 12.79 5.64 3.09
C LEU A 22 13.33 5.77 1.66
N LEU A 23 12.45 5.84 0.66
CA LEU A 23 12.81 6.04 -0.74
C LEU A 23 13.52 7.39 -0.96
N ALA A 24 13.02 8.45 -0.33
CA ALA A 24 13.64 9.77 -0.37
C ALA A 24 15.06 9.79 0.25
N SER A 25 15.30 8.93 1.25
CA SER A 25 16.59 8.82 1.94
C SER A 25 17.48 7.68 1.44
N ALA A 26 17.02 6.91 0.45
CA ALA A 26 17.72 5.73 -0.06
C ALA A 26 19.03 6.13 -0.74
N LYS A 27 20.12 5.45 -0.38
CA LYS A 27 21.47 5.73 -0.89
C LYS A 27 21.86 4.79 -2.03
N SER A 28 21.23 3.62 -2.10
CA SER A 28 21.44 2.64 -3.15
C SER A 28 20.23 2.52 -4.08
N GLU A 29 20.50 2.27 -5.36
CA GLU A 29 19.48 1.97 -6.36
C GLU A 29 18.69 0.70 -5.99
N HIS A 30 19.36 -0.28 -5.40
CA HIS A 30 18.71 -1.50 -4.92
C HIS A 30 17.71 -1.24 -3.79
N GLU A 31 18.03 -0.33 -2.85
CA GLU A 31 17.10 0.09 -1.80
C GLU A 31 15.89 0.81 -2.40
N ARG A 32 16.13 1.66 -3.41
CA ARG A 32 15.05 2.36 -4.12
C ARG A 32 14.09 1.40 -4.79
N GLU A 33 14.61 0.41 -5.53
CA GLU A 33 13.79 -0.61 -6.17
C GLU A 33 12.98 -1.42 -5.15
N LEU A 34 13.60 -1.81 -4.03
CA LEU A 34 12.93 -2.57 -2.97
C LEU A 34 11.77 -1.76 -2.35
N PHE A 35 12.00 -0.48 -2.06
CA PHE A 35 10.95 0.40 -1.52
C PHE A 35 9.86 0.68 -2.54
N GLN A 36 10.21 0.91 -3.81
CA GLN A 36 9.24 1.08 -4.89
C GLN A 36 8.37 -0.16 -5.08
N GLN A 37 8.96 -1.36 -5.13
CA GLN A 37 8.21 -2.60 -5.21
C GLN A 37 7.26 -2.78 -4.04
N ARG A 38 7.67 -2.38 -2.82
CA ARG A 38 6.81 -2.48 -1.65
C ARG A 38 5.66 -1.48 -1.71
N ILE A 39 5.91 -0.22 -2.08
CA ILE A 39 4.88 0.81 -2.29
C ILE A 39 3.88 0.35 -3.34
N GLU A 40 4.32 -0.22 -4.45
CA GLU A 40 3.43 -0.70 -5.50
C GLU A 40 2.53 -1.85 -5.04
N ARG A 41 3.04 -2.78 -4.22
CA ARG A 41 2.21 -3.86 -3.66
C ARG A 41 1.12 -3.31 -2.76
N GLU A 42 1.43 -2.38 -1.88
CA GLU A 42 0.44 -1.75 -0.99
C GLU A 42 -0.58 -0.92 -1.80
N ARG A 43 -0.14 -0.20 -2.85
CA ARG A 43 -1.05 0.51 -3.76
C ARG A 43 -1.98 -0.44 -4.53
N ARG A 44 -1.48 -1.62 -4.94
CA ARG A 44 -2.32 -2.69 -5.53
C ARG A 44 -3.34 -3.20 -4.51
N LEU A 45 -2.92 -3.48 -3.28
CA LEU A 45 -3.83 -3.92 -2.22
C LEU A 45 -4.93 -2.89 -1.92
N ILE A 46 -4.59 -1.59 -1.88
CA ILE A 46 -5.59 -0.53 -1.71
C ILE A 46 -6.58 -0.53 -2.88
N ARG A 47 -6.11 -0.63 -4.13
CA ARG A 47 -7.00 -0.74 -5.30
C ARG A 47 -7.88 -1.97 -5.21
N ASP A 48 -7.35 -3.13 -4.84
CA ASP A 48 -8.14 -4.35 -4.67
C ASP A 48 -9.14 -4.22 -3.52
N LEU A 49 -8.82 -3.49 -2.45
CA LEU A 49 -9.77 -3.23 -1.35
C LEU A 49 -10.85 -2.20 -1.73
N GLN A 50 -10.53 -1.30 -2.66
CA GLN A 50 -11.43 -0.28 -3.21
C GLN A 50 -12.35 -0.86 -4.30
N ASP A 51 -11.80 -1.62 -5.25
CA ASP A 51 -12.51 -2.26 -6.37
C ASP A 51 -13.16 -3.60 -5.99
N GLY A 52 -12.56 -4.33 -5.05
CA GLY A 52 -12.72 -5.78 -4.88
C GLY A 52 -13.37 -6.21 -3.57
N LEU A 53 -14.54 -5.67 -3.26
CA LEU A 53 -15.56 -6.45 -2.56
C LEU A 53 -16.96 -6.28 -3.17
N ASP A 54 -17.02 -5.91 -4.45
CA ASP A 54 -18.20 -6.16 -5.30
C ASP A 54 -18.18 -7.57 -5.92
N HIS A 55 -17.11 -8.37 -5.69
CA HIS A 55 -16.96 -9.71 -6.26
C HIS A 55 -17.09 -10.86 -5.25
N ARG A 56 -17.68 -10.63 -4.06
CA ARG A 56 -18.00 -11.69 -3.10
C ARG A 56 -19.51 -11.81 -2.87
N ALA A 57 -20.26 -11.94 -3.95
CA ALA A 57 -21.66 -12.40 -3.97
C ALA A 57 -22.02 -12.93 -5.37
N ALA A 58 -21.37 -13.99 -5.82
CA ALA A 58 -21.87 -14.87 -6.90
C ALA A 58 -21.34 -16.29 -6.68
#